data_AF-A0A485B059-F1
#
_entry.id   AF-A0A485B059-F1
#
_cell.length_a   1.000
_cell.length_b   1.000
_cell.length_c   1.000
_cell.angle_alpha   90.00
_cell.angle_beta   90.00
_cell.angle_gamma   90.00
#
_symmetry.space_group_name_H-M   'P 1'
#
loop_
_entity.id
_entity.type
_entity.pdbx_description
1 polymer ?
#
loop_
_entity_poly.entity_id
_entity_poly.type
_entity_poly.pdbx_seq_one_letter_code
_entity_poly.pdbx_strand_id
1 'polypeptide(L)'
;MGMLPSASLNEQGFGLYEPAGGSAPDIAGKNIANPIAQILSLALLLRYSLDADNAATAIENAINRALEEGVRTGDLARGTAAVSTDEMGDIIARYVAEGV
;
A
#
# COMPACT_ATOMS: atom_id res chain seq x y z
N MET A 1 -0.33 6.41 10.31
CA MET A 1 -1.66 5.93 9.87
C MET A 1 -1.66 5.48 8.41
N GLY A 2 -1.00 6.18 7.48
CA GLY A 2 -1.04 5.88 6.03
C GLY A 2 -0.47 4.52 5.56
N MET A 3 -0.11 3.62 6.47
CA MET A 3 0.41 2.27 6.17
C MET A 3 -0.50 1.13 6.63
N LEU A 4 -1.61 1.41 7.33
CA LEU A 4 -2.44 0.35 7.91
C LEU A 4 -3.63 0.02 6.99
N PRO A 5 -3.74 -1.21 6.47
CA PRO A 5 -4.93 -1.68 5.75
C PRO A 5 -6.03 -2.16 6.73
N SER A 6 -7.22 -2.38 6.19
CA SER A 6 -8.39 -2.97 6.86
C SER A 6 -9.11 -3.96 5.94
N ALA A 7 -9.71 -4.99 6.53
CA ALA A 7 -10.52 -5.98 5.83
C ALA A 7 -11.77 -6.33 6.66
N SER A 8 -12.94 -6.26 6.04
CA SER A 8 -14.22 -6.72 6.60
C SER A 8 -14.71 -7.91 5.79
N LEU A 9 -14.86 -9.09 6.41
CA LEU A 9 -15.15 -10.35 5.74
C LEU A 9 -16.51 -10.92 6.16
N ASN A 10 -17.20 -11.58 5.24
CA ASN A 10 -18.33 -12.47 5.57
C ASN A 10 -17.89 -13.94 5.68
N GLU A 11 -18.80 -14.81 6.11
CA GLU A 11 -18.53 -16.25 6.31
C GLU A 11 -18.19 -16.99 5.01
N GLN A 12 -18.51 -16.43 3.84
CA GLN A 12 -18.25 -17.02 2.53
C GLN A 12 -16.93 -16.55 1.91
N GLY A 13 -16.15 -15.72 2.62
CA GLY A 13 -14.87 -15.20 2.12
C GLY A 13 -14.97 -14.00 1.19
N PHE A 14 -16.17 -13.44 0.99
CA PHE A 14 -16.32 -12.14 0.33
C PHE A 14 -15.95 -11.02 1.31
N GLY A 15 -15.17 -10.05 0.86
CA GLY A 15 -14.65 -8.98 1.70
C GLY A 15 -14.72 -7.58 1.10
N LEU A 16 -14.77 -6.59 2.01
CA LEU A 16 -14.48 -5.19 1.74
C LEU A 16 -13.09 -4.86 2.27
N TYR A 17 -12.27 -4.21 1.44
CA TYR A 17 -10.86 -3.93 1.72
C TYR A 17 -10.55 -2.46 1.52
N GLU A 18 -10.01 -1.81 2.54
CA GLU A 18 -9.86 -0.35 2.57
C GLU A 18 -8.66 0.07 3.43
N PRO A 19 -8.13 1.29 3.27
CA PRO A 19 -7.19 1.88 4.22
C PRO A 19 -7.87 2.06 5.57
N ALA A 20 -7.14 1.89 6.68
CA ALA A 20 -7.69 2.15 8.02
C ALA A 20 -7.93 3.66 8.29
N GLY A 21 -7.31 4.54 7.50
CA GLY A 21 -7.46 6.00 7.61
C GLY A 21 -8.54 6.58 6.69
N GLY A 22 -8.97 7.81 6.98
CA GLY A 22 -9.92 8.55 6.13
C GLY A 22 -9.28 9.25 4.92
N SER A 23 -10.07 10.08 4.24
CA SER A 23 -9.73 10.66 2.93
C SER A 23 -8.68 11.78 2.92
N ALA A 24 -8.30 12.35 4.07
CA ALA A 24 -7.35 13.46 4.20
C ALA A 24 -7.60 14.60 3.16
N PRO A 25 -8.75 15.29 3.23
CA PRO A 25 -9.20 16.22 2.19
C PRO A 25 -8.26 17.42 2.01
N ASP A 26 -7.50 17.78 3.03
CA ASP A 26 -6.50 18.85 3.01
C ASP A 26 -5.32 18.58 2.05
N ILE A 27 -5.05 17.30 1.72
CA ILE A 27 -3.98 16.89 0.79
C ILE A 27 -4.50 16.29 -0.52
N ALA A 28 -5.82 16.22 -0.70
CA ALA A 28 -6.42 15.70 -1.93
C ALA A 28 -5.96 16.50 -3.16
N GLY A 29 -5.60 15.78 -4.24
CA GLY A 29 -5.14 16.39 -5.50
C GLY A 29 -3.70 16.94 -5.47
N LYS A 30 -2.96 16.76 -4.37
CA LYS A 30 -1.59 17.29 -4.24
C LYS A 30 -0.48 16.27 -4.54
N ASN A 31 -0.83 15.02 -4.83
CA ASN A 31 0.14 13.93 -5.11
C ASN A 31 1.13 13.68 -3.95
N ILE A 32 0.67 13.81 -2.69
CA ILE A 32 1.49 13.61 -1.48
C ILE A 32 0.90 12.60 -0.49
N ALA A 33 -0.26 12.02 -0.79
CA ALA A 33 -0.85 10.97 0.04
C ALA A 33 0.05 9.72 0.02
N ASN A 34 0.08 8.99 1.13
CA ASN A 34 0.77 7.71 1.22
C ASN A 34 -0.12 6.59 0.63
N PRO A 35 0.27 5.95 -0.49
CA PRO A 35 -0.56 4.93 -1.11
C PRO A 35 -0.43 3.56 -0.42
N ILE A 36 0.52 3.37 0.50
CA ILE A 36 0.88 2.06 1.07
C ILE A 36 -0.32 1.37 1.72
N ALA A 37 -1.14 2.08 2.52
CA ALA A 37 -2.31 1.47 3.15
C ALA A 37 -3.29 0.89 2.11
N GLN A 38 -3.56 1.60 1.02
CA GLN A 38 -4.47 1.13 -0.04
C GLN A 38 -3.89 -0.06 -0.79
N ILE A 39 -2.57 -0.06 -1.05
CA ILE A 39 -1.89 -1.17 -1.71
C ILE A 39 -1.86 -2.42 -0.81
N LEU A 40 -1.66 -2.26 0.50
CA LEU A 40 -1.77 -3.39 1.43
C LEU A 40 -3.21 -3.92 1.54
N SER A 41 -4.22 -3.07 1.38
CA SER A 41 -5.61 -3.54 1.29
C SER A 41 -5.83 -4.44 0.05
N LEU A 42 -5.15 -4.17 -1.06
CA LEU A 42 -5.12 -5.09 -2.21
C LEU A 42 -4.42 -6.42 -1.87
N ALA A 43 -3.33 -6.39 -1.10
CA ALA A 43 -2.69 -7.63 -0.63
C ALA A 43 -3.64 -8.46 0.25
N LEU A 44 -4.39 -7.83 1.17
CA LEU A 44 -5.41 -8.52 1.96
C LEU A 44 -6.53 -9.12 1.10
N LEU A 45 -6.96 -8.40 0.04
CA LEU A 45 -7.94 -8.90 -0.92
C LEU A 45 -7.44 -10.15 -1.63
N LEU A 46 -6.22 -10.11 -2.15
CA LEU A 46 -5.60 -11.24 -2.84
C LEU A 46 -5.52 -12.46 -1.92
N ARG A 47 -5.09 -12.26 -0.68
CA ARG A 47 -4.94 -13.33 0.32
C ARG A 47 -6.28 -13.93 0.74
N TYR A 48 -7.27 -13.11 1.08
CA TYR A 48 -8.47 -13.60 1.76
C TYR A 48 -9.66 -13.87 0.83
N SER A 49 -9.80 -13.16 -0.30
CA SER A 49 -10.93 -13.34 -1.21
C SER A 49 -10.58 -14.03 -2.52
N LEU A 50 -9.32 -14.01 -2.95
CA LEU A 50 -8.91 -14.54 -4.25
C LEU A 50 -7.97 -15.75 -4.19
N ASP A 51 -7.66 -16.26 -2.99
CA ASP A 51 -6.76 -17.40 -2.78
C ASP A 51 -5.39 -17.23 -3.48
N ALA A 52 -4.90 -15.99 -3.54
CA ALA A 52 -3.71 -15.58 -4.26
C ALA A 52 -2.59 -15.15 -3.31
N ASP A 53 -2.28 -15.99 -2.32
CA ASP A 53 -1.33 -15.68 -1.24
C ASP A 53 0.08 -15.30 -1.75
N ASN A 54 0.54 -15.96 -2.82
CA ASN A 54 1.82 -15.63 -3.45
C ASN A 54 1.86 -14.19 -3.99
N ALA A 55 0.74 -13.73 -4.58
CA ALA A 55 0.65 -12.37 -5.11
C ALA A 55 0.53 -11.33 -3.98
N ALA A 56 -0.21 -11.65 -2.91
CA ALA A 56 -0.27 -10.83 -1.70
C ALA A 56 1.13 -10.64 -1.09
N THR A 57 1.86 -11.75 -0.93
CA THR A 57 3.22 -11.76 -0.37
C THR A 57 4.20 -10.98 -1.26
N ALA A 58 4.07 -11.06 -2.59
CA ALA A 58 4.90 -10.25 -3.50
C ALA A 58 4.69 -8.74 -3.31
N ILE A 59 3.45 -8.29 -3.09
CA ILE A 59 3.15 -6.89 -2.77
C ILE A 59 3.74 -6.49 -1.42
N GLU A 60 3.56 -7.31 -0.38
CA GLU A 60 4.11 -7.07 0.95
C GLU A 60 5.64 -6.93 0.91
N ASN A 61 6.31 -7.82 0.16
CA ASN A 61 7.76 -7.78 -0.05
C ASN A 61 8.22 -6.55 -0.84
N ALA A 62 7.49 -6.15 -1.88
CA ALA A 62 7.82 -4.96 -2.66
C ALA A 62 7.76 -3.68 -1.80
N ILE A 63 6.76 -3.59 -0.91
CA ILE A 63 6.66 -2.48 0.06
C ILE A 63 7.82 -2.53 1.05
N ASN A 64 8.13 -3.71 1.61
CA ASN A 64 9.25 -3.87 2.53
C ASN A 64 10.57 -3.42 1.89
N ARG A 65 10.85 -3.87 0.66
CA ARG A 65 12.04 -3.46 -0.09
C ARG A 65 12.10 -1.95 -0.29
N ALA A 66 11.02 -1.31 -0.76
CA ALA A 66 10.97 0.14 -0.92
C ALA A 66 11.24 0.87 0.41
N LEU A 67 10.69 0.34 1.51
CA LEU A 67 10.92 0.91 2.84
C LEU A 67 12.37 0.69 3.33
N GLU A 68 12.97 -0.47 3.07
CA GLU A 68 14.37 -0.76 3.40
C GLU A 68 15.35 0.13 2.63
N GLU A 69 15.05 0.42 1.36
CA GLU A 69 15.81 1.36 0.52
C GLU A 69 15.60 2.83 0.90
N GLY A 70 14.78 3.12 1.91
CA GLY A 70 14.57 4.47 2.42
C GLY A 70 13.56 5.31 1.64
N VAL A 71 12.81 4.70 0.70
CA VAL A 71 11.73 5.39 -0.02
C VAL A 71 10.60 5.73 0.95
N ARG A 72 10.22 7.01 1.04
CA ARG A 72 9.19 7.49 1.98
C ARG A 72 8.32 8.54 1.32
N THR A 73 7.02 8.52 1.54
CA THR A 73 6.13 9.66 1.30
C THR A 73 6.24 10.68 2.42
N GLY A 74 5.71 11.89 2.22
CA GLY A 74 5.90 13.03 3.14
C GLY A 74 5.46 12.77 4.59
N ASP A 75 4.46 11.92 4.81
CA ASP A 75 3.99 11.52 6.15
C ASP A 75 5.00 10.68 6.94
N LEU A 76 5.92 9.99 6.26
CA LEU A 76 6.94 9.14 6.88
C LEU A 76 8.36 9.73 6.81
N ALA A 77 8.62 10.61 5.84
CA ALA A 77 9.96 11.14 5.61
C ALA A 77 10.50 12.00 6.76
N ARG A 78 9.63 12.61 7.60
CA ARG A 78 10.02 13.36 8.81
C ARG A 78 11.20 14.34 8.62
N GLY A 79 11.28 15.00 7.46
CA GLY A 79 12.35 15.95 7.11
C GLY A 79 13.48 15.39 6.25
N THR A 80 13.45 14.11 5.86
CA THR A 80 14.28 13.56 4.78
C THR A 80 13.61 13.75 3.42
N ALA A 81 14.28 13.32 2.35
CA ALA A 81 13.69 13.29 1.01
C ALA A 81 12.38 12.47 1.01
N ALA A 82 11.35 13.00 0.35
CA ALA A 82 10.06 12.36 0.17
C ALA A 82 9.77 12.19 -1.32
N VAL A 83 9.17 11.05 -1.68
CA VAL A 83 8.62 10.80 -3.02
C VAL A 83 7.13 11.18 -3.08
N SER A 84 6.63 11.38 -4.29
CA SER A 84 5.20 11.61 -4.56
C SER A 84 4.35 10.35 -4.38
N THR A 85 3.01 10.50 -4.38
CA THR A 85 2.09 9.34 -4.37
C THR A 85 2.29 8.45 -5.59
N ASP A 86 2.37 9.06 -6.77
CA ASP A 86 2.57 8.34 -8.03
C ASP A 86 3.92 7.62 -8.04
N GLU A 87 5.00 8.30 -7.64
CA GLU A 87 6.34 7.70 -7.62
C GLU A 87 6.44 6.52 -6.64
N MET A 88 5.81 6.61 -5.47
CA MET A 88 5.71 5.47 -4.55
C MET A 88 4.95 4.30 -5.20
N GLY A 89 3.85 4.58 -5.90
CA GLY A 89 3.08 3.59 -6.64
C GLY A 89 3.90 2.91 -7.74
N ASP A 90 4.61 3.69 -8.54
CA ASP A 90 5.48 3.21 -9.62
C ASP A 90 6.61 2.32 -9.09
N ILE A 91 7.26 2.73 -7.99
CA ILE A 91 8.34 1.95 -7.36
C ILE A 91 7.81 0.59 -6.89
N ILE A 92 6.69 0.57 -6.15
CA ILE A 92 6.11 -0.69 -5.64
C ILE A 92 5.66 -1.59 -6.80
N ALA A 93 4.96 -1.03 -7.78
CA ALA A 93 4.51 -1.78 -8.95
C ALA A 93 5.68 -2.38 -9.73
N ARG A 94 6.76 -1.61 -9.91
CA ARG A 94 8.00 -2.09 -10.53
C ARG A 94 8.61 -3.25 -9.75
N TYR A 95 8.73 -3.15 -8.42
CA TYR A 95 9.31 -4.23 -7.62
C TYR A 95 8.49 -5.53 -7.67
N VAL A 96 7.15 -5.43 -7.73
CA VAL A 96 6.31 -6.61 -7.99
C VAL A 96 6.60 -7.21 -9.37
N ALA A 97 6.71 -6.38 -10.41
CA ALA A 97 6.97 -6.85 -11.78
C ALA A 97 8.39 -7.39 -12.00
N GLU A 98 9.38 -6.83 -11.31
CA GLU A 98 10.75 -7.34 -11.25
C GLU A 98 10.85 -8.65 -10.47
N GLY A 99 9.80 -9.02 -9.75
CA GLY A 99 9.69 -10.26 -9.00
C GLY A 99 10.58 -10.28 -7.77
N VAL A 100 10.47 -9.21 -6.93
CA VAL A 100 11.21 -8.94 -5.69
C VAL A 100 12.25 -10.01 -5.31
#